data_AF-A0A5C2S1Z9-F1
#
_entry.id   AF-A0A5C2S1Z9-F1
#
_cell.length_a   1.000
_cell.length_b   1.000
_cell.length_c   1.000
_cell.angle_alpha   90.00
_cell.angle_beta   90.00
_cell.angle_gamma   90.00
#
_symmetry.space_group_name_H-M   'P 1'
#
loop_
_entity.id
_entity.type
_entity.pdbx_description
1 polymer ?
#
loop_
_entity_poly.entity_id
_entity_poly.type
_entity_poly.pdbx_seq_one_letter_code
_entity_poly.pdbx_strand_id
1 'polypeptide(L)'
;DDLNEDDLRLLRPFALKVDEHMSGKTFEKLAFAFPEAKLSTWKQIQSRVASPSEPQLFDCCIDSCCAFTGPHASKTECPYCHAARYNSQGKPRKHFVYLPVTPRLKAFLSSKKTARTMLYRAREHVHRPGTITDVMDSRSYRTLLTKNVIVDGRDLGHKYLEDERDIALGLSTDGFAPFKRRTKT
;
A
#
# COMPACT_ATOMS: atom_id res chain seq x y z
N ASP A 1 -11.62 -1.99 16.37
CA ASP A 1 -11.88 -1.40 15.05
C ASP A 1 -12.94 -2.22 14.35
N ASP A 2 -14.19 -1.93 14.67
CA ASP A 2 -15.36 -2.57 14.08
C ASP A 2 -15.81 -1.77 12.86
N LEU A 3 -16.26 -2.48 11.82
CA LEU A 3 -16.92 -1.88 10.66
C LEU A 3 -18.14 -1.09 11.15
N ASN A 4 -18.24 0.18 10.79
CA ASN A 4 -19.42 0.96 11.14
C ASN A 4 -20.59 0.61 10.20
N GLU A 5 -21.80 1.07 10.52
CA GLU A 5 -22.98 0.73 9.71
C GLU A 5 -22.90 1.28 8.28
N ASP A 6 -22.18 2.38 8.05
CA ASP A 6 -21.96 2.92 6.71
C ASP A 6 -21.00 2.04 5.89
N ASP A 7 -19.99 1.45 6.52
CA ASP A 7 -19.13 0.45 5.90
C ASP A 7 -19.94 -0.79 5.53
N LEU A 8 -20.79 -1.28 6.44
CA LEU A 8 -21.65 -2.44 6.18
C LEU A 8 -22.67 -2.19 5.07
N ARG A 9 -23.22 -0.97 4.96
CA ARG A 9 -24.10 -0.56 3.85
C ARG A 9 -23.43 -0.63 2.48
N LEU A 10 -22.11 -0.47 2.42
CA LEU A 10 -21.34 -0.59 1.18
C LEU A 10 -20.86 -2.03 0.93
N LEU A 11 -20.41 -2.71 1.98
CA LEU A 11 -19.80 -4.04 1.90
C LEU A 11 -20.82 -5.15 1.61
N ARG A 12 -22.04 -5.06 2.15
CA ARG A 12 -23.08 -6.08 1.89
C ARG A 12 -23.48 -6.14 0.40
N PRO A 13 -23.82 -5.02 -0.27
CA PRO A 13 -24.07 -5.04 -1.72
C PRO A 13 -22.84 -5.43 -2.54
N PHE A 14 -21.64 -5.05 -2.10
CA PHE A 14 -20.40 -5.45 -2.75
C PHE A 14 -20.23 -6.98 -2.74
N ALA A 15 -20.35 -7.60 -1.56
CA ALA A 15 -20.27 -9.05 -1.40
C ALA A 15 -21.32 -9.78 -2.24
N LEU A 16 -22.59 -9.36 -2.14
CA LEU A 16 -23.67 -9.92 -2.96
C LEU A 16 -23.33 -9.90 -4.45
N LYS A 17 -22.81 -8.77 -4.96
CA LYS A 17 -22.49 -8.66 -6.38
C LYS A 17 -21.32 -9.57 -6.78
N VAL A 18 -20.27 -9.62 -5.95
CA VAL A 18 -19.04 -10.40 -6.22
C VAL A 18 -19.31 -11.89 -6.13
N ASP A 19 -19.97 -12.33 -5.07
CA ASP A 19 -20.23 -13.76 -4.79
C ASP A 19 -21.21 -14.35 -5.81
N GLU A 20 -22.22 -13.57 -6.23
CA GLU A 20 -23.21 -14.02 -7.22
C GLU A 20 -22.82 -13.68 -8.67
N HIS A 21 -21.62 -13.15 -8.89
CA HIS A 21 -21.14 -12.71 -10.21
C HIS A 21 -22.13 -11.79 -10.95
N MET A 22 -22.88 -10.98 -10.19
CA MET A 22 -23.97 -10.17 -10.71
C MET A 22 -23.45 -9.10 -11.69
N SER A 23 -24.11 -8.95 -12.85
CA SER A 23 -23.72 -7.94 -13.85
C SER A 23 -23.88 -6.50 -13.32
N GLY A 24 -23.14 -5.53 -13.89
CA GLY A 24 -23.32 -4.10 -13.57
C GLY A 24 -24.76 -3.64 -13.78
N LYS A 25 -25.36 -4.02 -14.91
CA LYS A 25 -26.75 -3.71 -15.26
C LYS A 25 -27.75 -4.27 -14.26
N THR A 26 -27.53 -5.49 -13.77
CA THR A 26 -28.40 -6.10 -12.76
C THR A 26 -28.27 -5.37 -11.42
N PHE A 27 -27.05 -5.00 -11.03
CA PHE A 27 -26.80 -4.26 -9.80
C PHE A 27 -27.49 -2.88 -9.80
N GLU A 28 -27.47 -2.17 -10.93
CA GLU A 28 -28.17 -0.88 -11.07
C GLU A 28 -29.68 -0.98 -10.84
N LYS A 29 -30.30 -2.13 -11.18
CA LYS A 29 -31.72 -2.36 -10.92
C LYS A 29 -32.06 -2.51 -9.44
N LEU A 30 -31.07 -2.79 -8.57
CA LEU A 30 -31.32 -2.90 -7.13
C LEU A 30 -31.78 -1.57 -6.53
N ALA A 31 -31.24 -0.44 -7.00
CA ALA A 31 -31.67 0.88 -6.53
C ALA A 31 -33.13 1.17 -6.90
N PHE A 32 -33.60 0.64 -8.02
CA PHE A 32 -35.02 0.72 -8.43
C PHE A 32 -35.90 -0.23 -7.61
N ALA A 33 -35.47 -1.48 -7.39
CA ALA A 33 -36.24 -2.48 -6.64
C ALA A 33 -36.32 -2.17 -5.14
N PHE A 34 -35.29 -1.52 -4.59
CA PHE A 34 -35.15 -1.23 -3.17
C PHE A 34 -34.77 0.24 -2.94
N PRO A 35 -35.66 1.21 -3.23
CA PRO A 35 -35.34 2.64 -3.16
C PRO A 35 -34.97 3.09 -1.73
N GLU A 36 -35.60 2.51 -0.71
CA GLU A 36 -35.33 2.82 0.70
C GLU A 36 -33.93 2.39 1.18
N ALA A 37 -33.29 1.45 0.46
CA ALA A 37 -31.97 0.96 0.82
C ALA A 37 -30.84 1.97 0.52
N LYS A 38 -31.13 3.06 -0.21
CA LYS A 38 -30.18 4.15 -0.54
C LYS A 38 -28.82 3.64 -1.02
N LEU A 39 -28.84 2.65 -1.93
CA LEU A 39 -27.63 2.01 -2.42
C LEU A 39 -26.75 3.00 -3.18
N SER A 40 -25.46 3.01 -2.85
CA SER A 40 -24.46 3.73 -3.65
C SER A 40 -24.29 3.06 -5.01
N THR A 41 -23.83 3.83 -6.00
CA THR A 41 -23.51 3.27 -7.32
C THR A 41 -22.38 2.26 -7.20
N TRP A 42 -22.35 1.28 -8.11
CA TRP A 42 -21.28 0.27 -8.14
C TRP A 42 -19.88 0.91 -8.18
N LYS A 43 -19.72 1.99 -8.94
CA LYS A 43 -18.45 2.74 -9.04
C LYS A 43 -18.02 3.35 -7.70
N GLN A 44 -18.95 3.92 -6.94
CA GLN A 44 -18.66 4.48 -5.61
C GLN A 44 -18.27 3.38 -4.61
N ILE A 45 -19.01 2.27 -4.64
CA ILE A 45 -18.73 1.10 -3.80
C ILE A 45 -17.34 0.55 -4.12
N GLN A 46 -17.03 0.30 -5.39
CA GLN A 46 -15.69 -0.15 -5.81
C GLN A 46 -14.58 0.80 -5.38
N SER A 47 -14.79 2.11 -5.53
CA SER A 47 -13.79 3.11 -5.13
C SER A 47 -13.48 3.05 -3.63
N ARG A 48 -14.51 2.88 -2.79
CA ARG A 48 -14.31 2.78 -1.33
C ARG A 48 -13.68 1.45 -0.93
N VAL A 49 -14.16 0.34 -1.50
CA VAL A 49 -13.63 -1.01 -1.17
C VAL A 49 -12.18 -1.17 -1.66
N ALA A 50 -11.82 -0.60 -2.82
CA ALA A 50 -10.46 -0.68 -3.36
C ALA A 50 -9.43 0.17 -2.59
N SER A 51 -9.89 1.16 -1.83
CA SER A 51 -9.04 2.05 -1.05
C SER A 51 -9.34 1.91 0.43
N PRO A 52 -8.82 0.87 1.11
CA PRO A 52 -8.97 0.72 2.56
C PRO A 52 -8.27 1.84 3.36
N SER A 53 -7.58 2.75 2.67
CA SER A 53 -6.96 3.95 3.22
C SER A 53 -7.13 5.10 2.24
N GLU A 54 -7.42 6.29 2.77
CA GLU A 54 -7.47 7.52 1.99
C GLU A 54 -6.12 7.82 1.32
N PRO A 55 -6.09 8.15 0.02
CA PRO A 55 -4.87 8.58 -0.65
C PRO A 55 -4.31 9.85 -0.03
N GLN A 56 -2.99 9.90 0.13
CA GLN A 56 -2.27 11.08 0.60
C GLN A 56 -1.56 11.74 -0.57
N LEU A 57 -1.67 13.06 -0.67
CA LEU A 57 -0.98 13.85 -1.68
C LEU A 57 0.29 14.43 -1.09
N PHE A 58 1.42 14.19 -1.76
CA PHE A 58 2.70 14.80 -1.43
C PHE A 58 3.19 15.64 -2.60
N ASP A 59 3.57 16.87 -2.32
CA ASP A 59 4.28 17.69 -3.30
C ASP A 59 5.57 16.98 -3.73
N CYS A 60 5.86 16.98 -5.01
CA CYS A 60 7.10 16.41 -5.53
C CYS A 60 7.71 17.29 -6.61
N CYS A 61 9.01 17.09 -6.84
CA CYS A 61 9.71 17.72 -7.93
C CYS A 61 9.01 17.41 -9.25
N ILE A 62 8.92 18.39 -10.15
CA ILE A 62 8.31 18.21 -11.48
C ILE A 62 8.96 17.05 -12.25
N ASP A 63 10.27 16.87 -12.08
CA ASP A 63 11.09 15.80 -12.67
C ASP A 63 11.15 14.53 -11.80
N SER A 64 10.32 14.44 -10.76
CA SER A 64 10.24 13.30 -9.82
C SER A 64 11.54 12.97 -9.07
N CYS A 65 12.52 13.89 -8.99
CA CYS A 65 13.77 13.65 -8.26
C CYS A 65 13.55 13.36 -6.77
N CYS A 66 12.58 14.03 -6.15
CA CYS A 66 12.25 13.86 -4.74
C CYS A 66 10.81 14.28 -4.43
N ALA A 67 10.31 13.81 -3.28
CA ALA A 67 9.14 14.37 -2.62
C ALA A 67 9.57 15.48 -1.64
N PHE A 68 8.78 16.54 -1.52
CA PHE A 68 9.00 17.62 -0.56
C PHE A 68 8.42 17.25 0.81
N THR A 69 8.99 16.20 1.42
CA THR A 69 8.60 15.67 2.73
C THR A 69 9.83 15.52 3.63
N GLY A 70 9.62 15.27 4.93
CA GLY A 70 10.70 15.04 5.88
C GLY A 70 11.79 16.12 5.81
N PRO A 71 13.06 15.78 5.55
CA PRO A 71 14.17 16.75 5.42
C PRO A 71 13.99 17.81 4.31
N HIS A 72 13.05 17.61 3.38
CA HIS A 72 12.77 18.52 2.27
C HIS A 72 11.44 19.27 2.42
N ALA A 73 10.72 19.09 3.54
CA ALA A 73 9.37 19.64 3.72
C ALA A 73 9.31 21.17 3.60
N SER A 74 10.33 21.88 4.08
CA SER A 74 10.43 23.35 4.04
C SER A 74 11.07 23.90 2.77
N LYS A 75 11.54 23.04 1.85
CA LYS A 75 12.20 23.49 0.63
C LYS A 75 11.18 23.98 -0.41
N THR A 76 11.53 25.09 -1.06
CA THR A 76 10.79 25.69 -2.19
C THR A 76 11.38 25.30 -3.54
N GLU A 77 12.52 24.63 -3.55
CA GLU A 77 13.27 24.22 -4.74
C GLU A 77 13.82 22.80 -4.54
N CYS A 78 13.83 22.01 -5.62
CA CYS A 78 14.41 20.67 -5.62
C CYS A 78 15.92 20.74 -5.34
N PRO A 79 16.44 20.05 -4.31
CA PRO A 79 17.86 20.08 -3.98
C PRO A 79 18.75 19.34 -5.00
N TYR A 80 18.15 18.69 -6.02
CA TYR A 80 18.88 17.88 -7.01
C TYR A 80 18.89 18.53 -8.40
N CYS A 81 17.74 19.02 -8.88
CA CYS A 81 17.63 19.62 -10.23
C CYS A 81 17.30 21.11 -10.20
N HIS A 82 17.21 21.73 -9.03
CA HIS A 82 16.94 23.15 -8.86
C HIS A 82 15.59 23.63 -9.42
N ALA A 83 14.70 22.71 -9.78
CA ALA A 83 13.35 23.06 -10.19
C ALA A 83 12.54 23.61 -9.01
N ALA A 84 11.88 24.75 -9.22
CA ALA A 84 10.94 25.32 -8.26
C ALA A 84 9.82 24.31 -7.93
N ARG A 85 9.46 24.22 -6.64
CA ARG A 85 8.35 23.41 -6.13
C ARG A 85 7.00 23.97 -6.56
N TYR A 86 6.85 25.29 -6.53
CA TYR A 86 5.60 26.00 -6.79
C TYR A 86 5.60 26.66 -8.17
N ASN A 87 4.43 26.84 -8.76
CA ASN A 87 4.23 27.65 -9.96
C ASN A 87 4.03 29.13 -9.59
N SER A 88 3.82 29.99 -10.60
CA SER A 88 3.56 31.44 -10.40
C SER A 88 2.31 31.76 -9.57
N GLN A 89 1.40 30.79 -9.40
CA GLN A 89 0.18 30.92 -8.58
C GLN A 89 0.38 30.38 -7.15
N GLY A 90 1.60 30.01 -6.76
CA GLY A 90 1.90 29.45 -5.44
C GLY A 90 1.43 28.00 -5.25
N LYS A 91 1.00 27.30 -6.30
CA LYS A 91 0.55 25.89 -6.22
C LYS A 91 1.69 24.93 -6.52
N PRO A 92 1.75 23.76 -5.84
CA PRO A 92 2.74 22.73 -6.16
C PRO A 92 2.65 22.34 -7.63
N ARG A 93 3.79 22.22 -8.29
CA ARG A 93 3.85 21.89 -9.72
C ARG A 93 3.51 20.43 -10.02
N LYS A 94 3.66 19.54 -9.03
CA LYS A 94 3.37 18.11 -9.15
C LYS A 94 3.03 17.52 -7.78
N HIS A 95 2.11 16.56 -7.77
CA HIS A 95 1.82 15.73 -6.61
C HIS A 95 2.14 14.27 -6.91
N PHE A 96 2.65 13.58 -5.91
CA PHE A 96 2.71 12.13 -5.83
C PHE A 96 1.52 11.66 -4.97
N VAL A 97 0.74 10.72 -5.51
CA VAL A 97 -0.37 10.09 -4.79
C VAL A 97 0.18 8.86 -4.07
N TYR A 98 0.23 8.92 -2.74
CA TYR A 98 0.67 7.83 -1.88
C TYR A 98 -0.53 7.09 -1.30
N LEU A 99 -0.47 5.76 -1.31
CA LEU A 99 -1.42 4.91 -0.59
C LEU A 99 -0.73 4.36 0.65
N PRO A 100 -1.13 4.78 1.86
CA PRO A 100 -0.52 4.33 3.10
C PRO A 100 -0.45 2.81 3.22
N VAL A 101 0.75 2.29 3.46
CA VAL A 101 0.96 0.84 3.62
C VAL A 101 0.53 0.37 5.02
N THR A 102 0.70 1.20 6.05
CA THR A 102 0.44 0.84 7.45
C THR A 102 -1.00 0.35 7.70
N PRO A 103 -2.07 1.05 7.25
CA PRO A 103 -3.43 0.55 7.43
C PRO A 103 -3.67 -0.82 6.78
N ARG A 104 -3.02 -1.08 5.63
CA ARG A 104 -3.12 -2.36 4.92
C ARG A 104 -2.45 -3.49 5.69
N LEU A 105 -1.27 -3.23 6.25
CA LEU A 105 -0.58 -4.21 7.10
C LEU A 105 -1.38 -4.54 8.36
N LYS A 106 -1.98 -3.53 9.00
CA LYS A 106 -2.90 -3.75 10.13
C LYS A 106 -4.09 -4.61 9.72
N ALA A 107 -4.72 -4.31 8.59
CA ALA A 107 -5.85 -5.08 8.07
C ALA A 107 -5.49 -6.55 7.79
N PHE A 108 -4.29 -6.83 7.27
CA PHE A 108 -3.83 -8.21 7.11
C PHE A 108 -3.69 -8.94 8.45
N LEU A 109 -3.19 -8.27 9.49
CA LEU A 109 -3.07 -8.84 10.83
C LEU A 109 -4.42 -9.04 11.54
N SER A 110 -5.46 -8.28 11.17
CA SER A 110 -6.83 -8.47 11.69
C SER A 110 -7.48 -9.77 11.20
N SER A 111 -7.07 -10.31 10.05
CA SER A 111 -7.54 -11.60 9.55
C SER A 111 -6.76 -12.74 10.19
N LYS A 112 -7.41 -13.57 11.02
CA LYS A 112 -6.76 -14.73 11.67
C LYS A 112 -6.06 -15.66 10.68
N LYS A 113 -6.63 -15.87 9.50
CA LYS A 113 -6.03 -16.70 8.44
C LYS A 113 -4.77 -16.03 7.90
N THR A 114 -4.87 -14.76 7.51
CA THR A 114 -3.74 -14.03 6.91
C THR A 114 -2.62 -13.80 7.92
N ALA A 115 -2.96 -13.43 9.16
CA ALA A 115 -2.01 -13.26 10.24
C ALA A 115 -1.17 -14.52 10.49
N ARG A 116 -1.77 -15.71 10.40
CA ARG A 116 -1.03 -16.99 10.49
C ARG A 116 -0.04 -17.14 9.33
N THR A 117 -0.48 -16.88 8.09
CA THR A 117 0.39 -16.95 6.92
C THR A 117 1.53 -15.93 6.98
N MET A 118 1.31 -14.74 7.55
CA MET A 118 2.36 -13.74 7.73
C MET A 118 3.49 -14.18 8.66
N LEU A 119 3.26 -15.20 9.50
CA LEU A 119 4.27 -15.79 10.38
C LEU A 119 5.10 -16.90 9.70
N TYR A 120 4.86 -17.19 8.41
CA TYR A 120 5.55 -18.23 7.64
C TYR A 120 7.07 -18.22 7.85
N ARG A 121 7.68 -17.05 7.73
CA ARG A 121 9.12 -16.81 7.90
C ARG A 121 9.66 -17.30 9.25
N ALA A 122 8.89 -17.16 10.32
CA ALA A 122 9.30 -17.47 11.68
C ALA A 122 8.89 -18.89 12.12
N ARG A 123 7.78 -19.41 11.60
CA ARG A 123 7.17 -20.66 12.07
C ARG A 123 7.26 -21.83 11.12
N GLU A 124 7.42 -21.58 9.83
CA GLU A 124 7.36 -22.61 8.79
C GLU A 124 8.67 -22.72 8.00
N HIS A 125 9.34 -21.59 7.72
CA HIS A 125 10.59 -21.60 6.95
C HIS A 125 11.76 -22.17 7.77
N VAL A 126 12.48 -23.14 7.20
CA VAL A 126 13.65 -23.76 7.82
C VAL A 126 14.88 -23.52 6.96
N HIS A 127 15.86 -22.79 7.50
CA HIS A 127 17.12 -22.57 6.81
C HIS A 127 17.96 -23.85 6.73
N ARG A 128 18.46 -24.17 5.54
CA ARG A 128 19.44 -25.25 5.33
C ARG A 128 20.69 -24.68 4.68
N PRO A 129 21.86 -24.73 5.35
CA PRO A 129 23.11 -24.25 4.78
C PRO A 129 23.39 -24.87 3.40
N GLY A 130 23.81 -24.03 2.44
CA GLY A 130 24.11 -24.45 1.07
C GLY A 130 22.88 -24.64 0.16
N THR A 131 21.66 -24.41 0.66
CA THR A 131 20.42 -24.46 -0.14
C THR A 131 19.70 -23.12 -0.07
N ILE A 132 19.18 -22.65 -1.20
CA ILE A 132 18.31 -21.49 -1.28
C ILE A 132 16.94 -21.97 -1.77
N THR A 133 15.92 -21.92 -0.92
CA THR A 133 14.53 -22.20 -1.30
C THR A 133 13.65 -20.95 -1.23
N ASP A 134 14.06 -19.94 -0.47
CA ASP A 134 13.37 -18.66 -0.34
C ASP A 134 14.37 -17.49 -0.20
N VAL A 135 13.89 -16.24 -0.32
CA VAL A 135 14.64 -15.00 -0.06
C VAL A 135 15.27 -14.99 1.34
N MET A 136 14.63 -15.67 2.28
CA MET A 136 15.08 -15.81 3.66
C MET A 136 16.42 -16.57 3.74
N ASP A 137 16.74 -17.41 2.77
CA ASP A 137 18.03 -18.13 2.71
C ASP A 137 19.17 -17.31 2.12
N SER A 138 18.86 -16.15 1.54
CA SER A 138 19.88 -15.27 0.97
C SER A 138 20.89 -14.86 2.04
N ARG A 139 22.15 -14.76 1.64
CA ARG A 139 23.24 -14.28 2.50
C ARG A 139 22.91 -12.91 3.10
N SER A 140 22.31 -12.01 2.31
CA SER A 140 21.90 -10.68 2.74
C SER A 140 20.88 -10.74 3.87
N TYR A 141 19.82 -11.54 3.72
CA TYR A 141 18.80 -11.72 4.74
C TYR A 141 19.40 -12.30 6.03
N ARG A 142 20.20 -13.38 5.93
CA ARG A 142 20.86 -14.01 7.09
C ARG A 142 21.82 -13.07 7.81
N THR A 143 22.52 -12.22 7.06
CA THR A 143 23.41 -11.20 7.63
C THR A 143 22.64 -10.10 8.37
N LEU A 144 21.42 -9.76 7.93
CA LEU A 144 20.60 -8.78 8.64
C LEU A 144 20.15 -9.29 10.01
N LEU A 145 19.76 -10.57 10.11
CA LEU A 145 19.31 -11.18 11.38
C LEU A 145 20.34 -11.08 12.52
N THR A 146 21.63 -10.90 12.20
CA THR A 146 22.69 -10.80 13.22
C THR A 146 23.00 -9.37 13.64
N LYS A 147 22.41 -8.37 12.97
CA LYS A 147 22.68 -6.94 13.21
C LYS A 147 21.61 -6.30 14.05
N ASN A 148 22.01 -5.36 14.90
CA ASN A 148 21.09 -4.47 15.60
C ASN A 148 20.47 -3.46 14.61
N VAL A 149 19.23 -3.07 14.89
CA VAL A 149 18.56 -2.00 14.15
C VAL A 149 19.14 -0.67 14.57
N ILE A 150 19.72 0.06 13.60
CA ILE A 150 20.29 1.38 13.81
C ILE A 150 19.50 2.39 12.96
N VAL A 151 18.91 3.40 13.60
CA VAL A 151 18.16 4.48 12.93
C VAL A 151 18.75 5.81 13.37
N ASP A 152 19.13 6.66 12.40
CA ASP A 152 19.76 7.97 12.64
C ASP A 152 20.94 7.92 13.64
N GLY A 153 21.75 6.86 13.53
CA GLY A 153 22.92 6.63 14.38
C GLY A 153 22.62 6.08 15.79
N ARG A 154 21.35 5.80 16.11
CA ARG A 154 20.93 5.26 17.41
C ARG A 154 20.64 3.77 17.31
N ASP A 155 21.23 2.99 18.21
CA ASP A 155 20.89 1.57 18.39
C ASP A 155 19.53 1.47 19.11
N LEU A 156 18.60 0.70 18.54
CA LEU A 156 17.26 0.50 19.08
C LEU A 156 17.15 -0.72 20.03
N GLY A 157 18.27 -1.40 20.32
CA GLY A 157 18.35 -2.47 21.33
C GLY A 157 17.74 -3.81 20.90
N HIS A 158 17.43 -3.99 19.62
CA HIS A 158 16.90 -5.23 19.06
C HIS A 158 17.51 -5.50 17.67
N LYS A 159 17.49 -6.76 17.25
CA LYS A 159 18.01 -7.18 15.92
C LYS A 159 16.96 -7.02 14.83
N TYR A 160 17.42 -6.94 13.58
CA TYR A 160 16.49 -6.97 12.45
C TYR A 160 15.71 -8.29 12.42
N LEU A 161 14.38 -8.17 12.28
CA LEU A 161 13.46 -9.30 12.14
C LEU A 161 13.45 -10.25 13.36
N GLU A 162 13.78 -9.71 14.54
CA GLU A 162 13.81 -10.43 15.82
C GLU A 162 12.40 -10.83 16.28
N ASP A 163 11.38 -10.00 16.04
CA ASP A 163 10.00 -10.35 16.33
C ASP A 163 9.44 -11.26 15.23
N GLU A 164 8.74 -12.33 15.60
CA GLU A 164 8.13 -13.23 14.61
C GLU A 164 7.15 -12.50 13.67
N ARG A 165 6.57 -11.39 14.11
CA ARG A 165 5.62 -10.54 13.38
C ARG A 165 6.31 -9.49 12.51
N ASP A 166 7.63 -9.37 12.56
CA ASP A 166 8.35 -8.41 11.71
C ASP A 166 8.15 -8.73 10.22
N ILE A 167 7.99 -7.68 9.42
CA ILE A 167 7.65 -7.79 8.00
C ILE A 167 8.84 -7.31 7.17
N ALA A 168 9.39 -8.20 6.35
CA ALA A 168 10.37 -7.82 5.33
C ALA A 168 9.66 -7.34 4.06
N LEU A 169 9.84 -6.07 3.71
CA LEU A 169 9.32 -5.50 2.46
C LEU A 169 10.42 -5.48 1.39
N GLY A 170 10.19 -6.18 0.28
CA GLY A 170 11.05 -6.15 -0.89
C GLY A 170 10.54 -5.17 -1.93
N LEU A 171 11.43 -4.32 -2.47
CA LEU A 171 11.16 -3.47 -3.62
C LEU A 171 12.04 -3.93 -4.79
N SER A 172 11.42 -4.32 -5.89
CA SER A 172 12.11 -4.53 -7.16
C SER A 172 11.78 -3.39 -8.10
N THR A 173 12.82 -2.79 -8.70
CA THR A 173 12.69 -1.67 -9.66
C THR A 173 13.05 -2.10 -11.09
N ASP A 174 12.99 -3.40 -11.40
CA ASP A 174 13.22 -3.90 -12.75
C ASP A 174 12.14 -3.41 -13.74
N GLY A 175 12.59 -2.67 -14.76
CA GLY A 175 12.04 -2.71 -16.12
C GLY A 175 10.58 -2.36 -16.39
N PHE A 176 9.78 -1.99 -15.38
CA PHE A 176 8.46 -1.42 -15.66
C PHE A 176 8.72 -0.05 -16.31
N ALA A 177 8.62 -0.01 -17.63
CA ALA A 177 8.60 1.22 -18.40
C ALA A 177 7.13 1.66 -18.54
N PRO A 178 6.54 2.38 -17.56
CA PRO A 178 5.18 2.92 -17.70
C PRO A 178 5.06 3.93 -18.86
N PHE A 179 6.18 4.28 -19.49
CA PHE A 179 6.26 5.26 -20.57
C PHE A 179 6.30 4.67 -21.99
N LYS A 180 6.27 3.35 -22.18
CA LYS A 180 5.95 2.82 -23.51
C LYS A 180 4.43 2.87 -23.71
N ARG A 181 3.94 4.01 -24.23
CA ARG A 181 2.60 4.18 -24.80
C ARG A 181 2.33 3.03 -25.79
N ARG A 182 1.59 2.00 -25.37
CA ARG A 182 0.91 1.11 -26.32
C ARG A 182 -0.33 1.86 -26.81
N THR A 183 -0.20 2.53 -27.95
CA THR A 183 -1.35 3.01 -28.70
C THR A 183 -1.96 1.85 -29.47
N LYS A 184 -3.22 1.53 -29.14
CA LYS A 184 -4.13 0.55 -29.77
C LYS A 184 -4.05 -0.89 -29.25
N THR A 185 -5.19 -1.35 -28.74
CA THR A 185 -5.79 -2.62 -29.15
C THR A 185 -7.15 -2.28 -29.76
#